data_AF-A0ABD4DUR3-F1
#
_entry.id   AF-A0ABD4DUR3-F1
#
_cell.length_a   1.000
_cell.length_b   1.000
_cell.length_c   1.000
_cell.angle_alpha   90.00
_cell.angle_beta   90.00
_cell.angle_gamma   90.00
#
_symmetry.space_group_name_H-M   'P 1'
#
loop_
_entity.id
_entity.type
_entity.pdbx_description
1 polymer ?
#
loop_
_entity_poly.entity_id
_entity_poly.type
_entity_poly.pdbx_seq_one_letter_code
_entity_poly.pdbx_strand_id
1 'polypeptide(L)'
;MKNSNRVLILLASVSLAIFSTPSFAAKLLVFDTPYLMILQDGEKTSGVWDGRDSQFTCTFFVQSTGAARVAGEYQVQPVGTFFFPSSDYRYAHRDTKMDIPGSLYWNGDQWVLQTRDEQPGCGNSVGSFGLAPGDSNGGSVRRYIAKEELSAVGIRVVAKRAALYDKLGDSYRKRKSYLVAGDAVAVLREDRRYAYVRYTNPGPSDSDAGHVTVGWVLKEDLVDPFPQP
;
A
#
# COMPACT_ATOMS: atom_id res chain seq x y z
N MET A 1 -1.97 29.67 54.64
CA MET A 1 -1.10 29.06 53.60
C MET A 1 -1.99 28.43 52.53
N LYS A 2 -2.13 29.08 51.37
CA LYS A 2 -3.05 28.68 50.29
C LYS A 2 -2.40 27.60 49.41
N ASN A 3 -3.17 26.56 49.07
CA ASN A 3 -2.78 25.38 48.29
C ASN A 3 -2.25 25.71 46.87
N SER A 4 -1.01 26.18 46.77
CA SER A 4 -0.30 26.44 45.50
C SER A 4 -0.10 25.16 44.66
N ASN A 5 -0.07 24.00 45.33
CA ASN A 5 0.24 22.71 44.70
C ASN A 5 -0.87 22.18 43.76
N ARG A 6 -2.14 22.59 43.97
CA ARG A 6 -3.26 22.12 43.13
C ARG A 6 -3.32 22.83 41.77
N VAL A 7 -2.89 24.10 41.71
CA VAL A 7 -2.90 24.91 40.49
C VAL A 7 -1.79 24.45 39.53
N LEU A 8 -0.62 24.10 40.06
CA LEU A 8 0.51 23.57 39.29
C LEU A 8 0.20 22.21 38.66
N ILE A 9 -0.47 21.31 39.38
CA ILE A 9 -0.90 19.99 38.84
C ILE A 9 -1.93 20.17 37.72
N LEU A 10 -2.86 21.13 37.85
CA LEU A 10 -3.87 21.43 36.83
C LEU A 10 -3.23 22.02 35.56
N LEU A 11 -2.28 22.94 35.70
CA LEU A 11 -1.54 23.51 34.58
C LEU A 11 -0.69 22.46 33.85
N ALA A 12 -0.03 21.55 34.58
CA ALA A 12 0.76 20.47 33.99
C ALA A 12 -0.11 19.48 33.20
N SER A 13 -1.32 19.17 33.68
CA SER A 13 -2.25 18.26 33.00
C SER A 13 -2.95 18.90 31.79
N VAL A 14 -3.25 20.20 31.83
CA VAL A 14 -3.73 20.96 30.65
C VAL A 14 -2.62 21.07 29.59
N SER A 15 -1.37 21.25 30.00
CA SER A 15 -0.23 21.32 29.06
C SER A 15 0.00 19.98 28.35
N LEU A 16 -0.15 18.85 29.04
CA LEU A 16 0.01 17.51 28.43
C LEU A 16 -1.08 17.19 27.39
N ALA A 17 -2.31 17.70 27.56
CA ALA A 17 -3.41 17.46 26.64
C ALA A 17 -3.33 18.28 25.34
N ILE A 18 -2.56 19.38 25.33
CA ILE A 18 -2.39 20.25 24.15
C ILE A 18 -1.36 19.67 23.16
N PHE A 19 -0.48 18.77 23.61
CA PHE A 19 0.55 18.15 22.75
C PHE A 19 0.20 16.73 22.27
N SER A 20 -1.01 16.24 22.52
CA SER A 20 -1.51 15.03 21.87
C SER A 20 -1.86 15.34 20.41
N THR A 21 -0.82 15.39 19.56
CA THR A 21 -1.02 15.32 18.11
C THR A 21 -1.69 13.98 17.81
N PRO A 22 -2.82 13.95 17.07
CA PRO A 22 -3.40 12.69 16.66
C PRO A 22 -2.38 11.95 15.79
N SER A 23 -1.83 10.86 16.31
CA SER A 23 -1.03 9.92 15.54
C SER A 23 -2.00 9.13 14.69
N PHE A 24 -2.26 9.61 13.48
CA PHE A 24 -2.98 8.83 12.49
C PHE A 24 -2.00 7.78 11.95
N ALA A 25 -2.19 6.53 12.37
CA ALA A 25 -1.52 5.42 11.69
C ALA A 25 -2.07 5.35 10.26
N ALA A 26 -1.19 5.18 9.28
CA ALA A 26 -1.60 4.96 7.90
C ALA A 26 -2.50 3.71 7.84
N LYS A 27 -3.51 3.77 6.97
CA LYS A 27 -4.49 2.71 6.77
C LYS A 27 -4.16 1.91 5.53
N LEU A 28 -3.92 0.63 5.69
CA LEU A 28 -3.85 -0.32 4.59
C LEU A 28 -5.25 -0.86 4.31
N LEU A 29 -5.71 -0.72 3.08
CA LEU A 29 -6.92 -1.33 2.56
C LEU A 29 -6.57 -2.67 1.92
N VAL A 30 -7.26 -3.72 2.38
CA VAL A 30 -7.20 -5.07 1.80
C VAL A 30 -8.48 -5.30 1.01
N PHE A 31 -8.33 -5.70 -0.24
CA PHE A 31 -9.45 -5.90 -1.16
C PHE A 31 -9.88 -7.36 -1.25
N ASP A 32 -11.05 -7.59 -1.83
CA ASP A 32 -11.55 -8.91 -2.24
C ASP A 32 -10.67 -9.61 -3.27
N THR A 33 -9.85 -8.85 -3.99
CA THR A 33 -8.84 -9.35 -4.90
C THR A 33 -7.43 -9.29 -4.29
N PRO A 34 -6.57 -10.28 -4.52
CA PRO A 34 -5.26 -10.34 -3.89
C PRO A 34 -4.20 -9.41 -4.52
N TYR A 35 -4.49 -8.85 -5.69
CA TYR A 35 -3.54 -8.11 -6.52
C TYR A 35 -3.58 -6.59 -6.32
N LEU A 36 -4.41 -6.06 -5.42
CA LEU A 36 -4.42 -4.61 -5.11
C LEU A 36 -4.18 -4.39 -3.63
N MET A 37 -3.23 -3.51 -3.32
CA MET A 37 -3.05 -2.95 -1.99
C MET A 37 -3.01 -1.43 -2.09
N ILE A 38 -3.80 -0.75 -1.25
CA ILE A 38 -3.82 0.70 -1.13
C ILE A 38 -3.47 1.08 0.31
N LEU A 39 -2.61 2.08 0.48
CA LEU A 39 -2.25 2.69 1.75
C LEU A 39 -2.69 4.15 1.73
N GLN A 40 -3.50 4.55 2.69
CA GLN A 40 -3.90 5.94 2.93
C GLN A 40 -3.17 6.49 4.16
N ASP A 41 -2.40 7.55 3.96
CA ASP A 41 -1.68 8.27 5.02
C ASP A 41 -2.09 9.75 4.98
N GLY A 42 -3.08 10.11 5.81
CA GLY A 42 -3.73 11.41 5.75
C GLY A 42 -4.38 11.65 4.39
N GLU A 43 -3.93 12.69 3.68
CA GLU A 43 -4.40 13.04 2.33
C GLU A 43 -3.65 12.30 1.22
N LYS A 44 -2.55 11.61 1.55
CA LYS A 44 -1.74 10.88 0.57
C LYS A 44 -2.26 9.46 0.42
N THR A 45 -2.34 9.02 -0.82
CA THR A 45 -2.65 7.63 -1.15
C THR A 45 -1.48 7.04 -1.92
N SER A 46 -1.07 5.83 -1.57
CA SER A 46 -0.08 5.05 -2.29
C SER A 46 -0.58 3.62 -2.45
N GLY A 47 -0.01 2.86 -3.37
CA GLY A 47 -0.50 1.51 -3.62
C GLY A 47 0.32 0.75 -4.62
N VAL A 48 -0.01 -0.52 -4.74
CA VAL A 48 0.55 -1.42 -5.74
C VAL A 48 -0.57 -2.26 -6.32
N TRP A 49 -0.57 -2.37 -7.64
CA TRP A 49 -1.30 -3.41 -8.34
C TRP A 49 -0.27 -4.43 -8.82
N ASP A 50 -0.44 -5.68 -8.42
CA ASP A 50 0.47 -6.77 -8.73
C ASP A 50 -0.33 -8.01 -9.08
N GLY A 51 -0.37 -8.37 -10.36
CA GLY A 51 -1.04 -9.56 -10.87
C GLY A 51 -0.10 -10.31 -11.79
N ARG A 52 0.13 -11.59 -11.49
CA ARG A 52 1.09 -12.43 -12.20
C ARG A 52 0.53 -13.83 -12.36
N ASP A 53 0.70 -14.44 -13.52
CA ASP A 53 0.46 -15.87 -13.68
C ASP A 53 1.54 -16.49 -14.58
N SER A 54 1.32 -17.72 -15.04
CA SER A 54 2.23 -18.40 -15.97
C SER A 54 2.38 -17.73 -17.35
N GLN A 55 1.49 -16.80 -17.71
CA GLN A 55 1.38 -16.19 -19.04
C GLN A 55 1.62 -14.67 -19.04
N PHE A 56 1.39 -13.97 -17.92
CA PHE A 56 1.60 -12.53 -17.81
C PHE A 56 2.18 -12.13 -16.45
N THR A 57 2.79 -10.94 -16.42
CA THR A 57 3.23 -10.28 -15.19
C THR A 57 2.95 -8.81 -15.37
N CYS A 58 2.06 -8.28 -14.54
CA CYS A 58 1.62 -6.90 -14.54
C CYS A 58 1.79 -6.36 -13.13
N THR A 59 2.78 -5.51 -12.94
CA THR A 59 3.07 -4.91 -11.65
C THR A 59 3.36 -3.43 -11.84
N PHE A 60 2.59 -2.60 -11.17
CA PHE A 60 2.80 -1.16 -11.16
C PHE A 60 2.37 -0.56 -9.83
N PHE A 61 2.95 0.58 -9.51
CA PHE A 61 2.73 1.31 -8.28
C PHE A 61 1.88 2.53 -8.56
N VAL A 62 1.13 2.96 -7.55
CA VAL A 62 0.18 4.07 -7.64
C VAL A 62 0.49 5.05 -6.52
N GLN A 63 0.45 6.35 -6.81
CA GLN A 63 0.58 7.39 -5.81
C GLN A 63 -0.30 8.60 -6.14
N SER A 64 -0.93 9.20 -5.13
CA SER A 64 -1.65 10.46 -5.24
C SER A 64 -0.75 11.60 -5.70
N THR A 65 -1.21 12.34 -6.71
CA THR A 65 -0.55 13.55 -7.23
C THR A 65 -1.29 14.83 -6.86
N GLY A 66 -2.42 14.71 -6.15
CA GLY A 66 -3.21 15.83 -5.67
C GLY A 66 -4.26 15.40 -4.65
N ALA A 67 -5.05 16.37 -4.19
CA ALA A 67 -6.10 16.15 -3.21
C ALA A 67 -7.30 15.42 -3.78
N ALA A 68 -7.98 14.66 -2.93
CA ALA A 68 -9.27 14.05 -3.24
C ALA A 68 -10.37 15.12 -3.37
N ARG A 69 -11.35 14.87 -4.23
CA ARG A 69 -12.53 15.72 -4.42
C ARG A 69 -13.77 14.90 -4.74
N VAL A 70 -14.94 15.47 -4.56
CA VAL A 70 -16.21 14.83 -4.93
C VAL A 70 -16.42 14.91 -6.44
N ALA A 71 -16.85 13.81 -7.06
CA ALA A 71 -17.26 13.70 -8.45
C ALA A 71 -18.49 12.78 -8.56
N GLY A 72 -19.69 13.39 -8.58
CA GLY A 72 -20.94 12.64 -8.53
C GLY A 72 -21.09 11.91 -7.19
N GLU A 73 -21.33 10.61 -7.24
CA GLU A 73 -21.43 9.74 -6.05
C GLU A 73 -20.07 9.24 -5.54
N TYR A 74 -18.97 9.56 -6.22
CA TYR A 74 -17.64 9.08 -5.89
C TYR A 74 -16.78 10.20 -5.31
N GLN A 75 -15.85 9.84 -4.43
CA GLN A 75 -14.63 10.59 -4.26
C GLN A 75 -13.67 10.22 -5.39
N VAL A 76 -12.90 11.18 -5.89
CA VAL A 76 -11.86 10.98 -6.89
C VAL A 76 -10.58 11.67 -6.44
N GLN A 77 -9.46 10.96 -6.56
CA GLN A 77 -8.13 11.51 -6.33
C GLN A 77 -7.26 11.30 -7.57
N PRO A 78 -6.60 12.35 -8.10
CA PRO A 78 -5.65 12.18 -9.17
C PRO A 78 -4.44 11.39 -8.66
N VAL A 79 -4.00 10.42 -9.47
CA VAL A 79 -2.85 9.56 -9.16
C VAL A 79 -1.88 9.53 -10.33
N GLY A 80 -0.61 9.29 -10.04
CA GLY A 80 0.38 8.84 -11.00
C GLY A 80 0.63 7.35 -10.77
N THR A 81 0.88 6.65 -11.86
CA THR A 81 1.30 5.24 -11.82
C THR A 81 2.69 5.12 -12.42
N PHE A 82 3.46 4.14 -11.95
CA PHE A 82 4.83 3.93 -12.38
C PHE A 82 5.26 2.47 -12.20
N PHE A 83 6.31 2.06 -12.89
CA PHE A 83 6.88 0.73 -12.74
C PHE A 83 8.41 0.76 -12.71
N PHE A 84 9.01 -0.36 -12.32
CA PHE A 84 10.46 -0.54 -12.28
C PHE A 84 10.91 -1.51 -13.38
N PRO A 85 11.81 -1.10 -14.29
CA PRO A 85 12.30 -1.96 -15.38
C PRO A 85 13.37 -2.97 -14.91
N SER A 86 13.82 -2.86 -13.66
CA SER A 86 14.87 -3.68 -13.07
C SER A 86 14.55 -3.99 -11.61
N SER A 87 15.38 -4.81 -10.95
CA SER A 87 15.23 -5.16 -9.54
C SER A 87 15.58 -4.04 -8.55
N ASP A 88 15.78 -2.81 -9.02
CA ASP A 88 15.98 -1.64 -8.19
C ASP A 88 14.66 -0.88 -7.99
N TYR A 89 14.01 -1.15 -6.87
CA TYR A 89 12.69 -0.64 -6.56
C TYR A 89 12.70 0.75 -5.91
N ARG A 90 13.80 1.49 -5.93
CA ARG A 90 13.82 2.87 -5.38
C ARG A 90 13.16 3.81 -6.37
N TYR A 91 12.26 4.69 -5.93
CA TYR A 91 11.46 5.59 -6.79
C TYR A 91 12.25 6.35 -7.87
N ALA A 92 13.50 6.74 -7.59
CA ALA A 92 14.37 7.44 -8.54
C ALA A 92 14.80 6.58 -9.75
N HIS A 93 14.71 5.25 -9.64
CA HIS A 93 15.08 4.27 -10.68
C HIS A 93 13.88 3.71 -11.44
N ARG A 94 12.67 4.24 -11.19
CA ARG A 94 11.49 3.91 -11.99
C ARG A 94 11.66 4.35 -13.45
N ASP A 95 10.96 3.71 -14.37
CA ASP A 95 10.95 4.16 -15.76
C ASP A 95 9.99 5.35 -15.95
N THR A 96 10.54 6.55 -15.78
CA THR A 96 9.77 7.80 -15.91
C THR A 96 9.09 8.01 -17.26
N LYS A 97 9.54 7.34 -18.33
CA LYS A 97 8.90 7.44 -19.66
C LYS A 97 7.56 6.73 -19.71
N MET A 98 7.32 5.89 -18.73
CA MET A 98 6.16 5.03 -18.63
C MET A 98 5.33 5.36 -17.39
N ASP A 99 5.56 6.53 -16.78
CA ASP A 99 4.68 7.08 -15.78
C ASP A 99 3.34 7.43 -16.45
N ILE A 100 2.25 6.79 -16.01
CA ILE A 100 0.92 7.00 -16.60
C ILE A 100 0.03 7.74 -15.60
N PRO A 101 -0.55 8.89 -15.96
CA PRO A 101 -1.56 9.56 -15.15
C PRO A 101 -2.82 8.72 -15.01
N GLY A 102 -3.50 8.86 -13.87
CA GLY A 102 -4.73 8.15 -13.59
C GLY A 102 -5.58 8.84 -12.54
N SER A 103 -6.65 8.15 -12.16
CA SER A 103 -7.56 8.57 -11.10
C SER A 103 -7.95 7.37 -10.26
N LEU A 104 -8.01 7.57 -8.96
CA LEU A 104 -8.55 6.59 -8.01
C LEU A 104 -9.91 7.08 -7.55
N TYR A 105 -10.95 6.29 -7.81
CA TYR A 105 -12.32 6.59 -7.42
C TYR A 105 -12.75 5.66 -6.29
N TRP A 106 -13.52 6.18 -5.34
CA TRP A 106 -14.17 5.33 -4.34
C TRP A 106 -15.52 5.87 -3.88
N ASN A 107 -16.42 4.95 -3.55
CA ASN A 107 -17.70 5.23 -2.90
C ASN A 107 -17.93 4.09 -1.89
N GLY A 108 -17.89 4.42 -0.59
CA GLY A 108 -17.90 3.41 0.46
C GLY A 108 -16.70 2.47 0.36
N ASP A 109 -16.99 1.17 0.28
CA ASP A 109 -16.01 0.09 0.14
C ASP A 109 -15.62 -0.20 -1.31
N GLN A 110 -16.26 0.42 -2.29
CA GLN A 110 -16.01 0.15 -3.70
C GLN A 110 -15.00 1.13 -4.29
N TRP A 111 -13.95 0.59 -4.91
CA TRP A 111 -12.84 1.33 -5.50
C TRP A 111 -12.70 1.04 -6.99
N VAL A 112 -12.24 2.03 -7.76
CA VAL A 112 -11.90 1.91 -9.18
C VAL A 112 -10.59 2.63 -9.42
N LEU A 113 -9.60 1.89 -9.93
CA LEU A 113 -8.35 2.44 -10.40
C LEU A 113 -8.44 2.64 -11.91
N GLN A 114 -8.38 3.89 -12.34
CA GLN A 114 -8.37 4.26 -13.74
C GLN A 114 -6.98 4.78 -14.13
N THR A 115 -6.47 4.35 -15.29
CA THR A 115 -5.25 4.88 -15.90
C THR A 115 -5.58 5.41 -17.29
N ARG A 116 -4.87 6.46 -17.74
CA ARG A 116 -5.10 7.04 -19.07
C ARG A 116 -4.74 6.07 -20.20
N ASP A 117 -3.67 5.32 -20.00
CA ASP A 117 -3.12 4.36 -20.95
C ASP A 117 -3.00 2.98 -20.28
N GLU A 118 -2.90 1.94 -21.10
CA GLU A 118 -2.71 0.56 -20.62
C GLU A 118 -1.33 0.40 -19.98
N GLN A 119 -1.28 -0.34 -18.88
CA GLN A 119 -0.06 -0.54 -18.12
C GLN A 119 0.85 -1.60 -18.78
N PRO A 120 2.19 -1.43 -18.73
CA PRO A 120 3.12 -2.41 -19.29
C PRO A 120 2.95 -3.79 -18.64
N GLY A 121 2.90 -4.83 -19.47
CA GLY A 121 2.76 -6.22 -19.01
C GLY A 121 1.33 -6.63 -18.65
N CYS A 122 0.37 -5.70 -18.67
CA CYS A 122 -1.03 -5.93 -18.32
C CYS A 122 -1.86 -6.38 -19.52
N GLY A 123 -1.72 -5.67 -20.65
CA GLY A 123 -2.37 -6.03 -21.92
C GLY A 123 -3.87 -6.29 -21.75
N ASN A 124 -4.44 -7.22 -22.53
CA ASN A 124 -5.84 -7.62 -22.38
C ASN A 124 -6.07 -8.69 -21.30
N SER A 125 -5.01 -9.20 -20.66
CA SER A 125 -5.09 -10.35 -19.74
C SER A 125 -5.76 -10.01 -18.41
N VAL A 126 -5.66 -8.75 -18.01
CA VAL A 126 -6.18 -8.24 -16.72
C VAL A 126 -7.36 -7.29 -16.91
N GLY A 127 -7.98 -7.27 -18.09
CA GLY A 127 -9.02 -6.28 -18.42
C GLY A 127 -8.49 -4.85 -18.46
N SER A 128 -9.39 -3.89 -18.74
CA SER A 128 -8.98 -2.50 -18.94
C SER A 128 -8.99 -1.67 -17.65
N PHE A 129 -7.95 -0.85 -17.49
CA PHE A 129 -7.90 0.25 -16.52
C PHE A 129 -8.39 1.58 -17.10
N GLY A 130 -8.80 1.63 -18.38
CA GLY A 130 -9.14 2.88 -19.07
C GLY A 130 -10.48 3.49 -18.67
N LEU A 131 -11.34 2.75 -17.96
CA LEU A 131 -12.73 3.14 -17.71
C LEU A 131 -12.95 3.70 -16.29
N ALA A 132 -13.59 4.86 -16.21
CA ALA A 132 -14.09 5.47 -14.99
C ALA A 132 -15.48 4.90 -14.62
N PRO A 133 -15.94 5.03 -13.36
CA PRO A 133 -17.24 4.52 -12.92
C PRO A 133 -18.46 4.98 -13.73
N GLY A 134 -18.38 6.11 -14.44
CA GLY A 134 -19.47 6.70 -15.23
C GLY A 134 -19.36 6.47 -16.74
N ASP A 135 -18.34 5.75 -17.22
CA ASP A 135 -18.16 5.52 -18.65
C ASP A 135 -19.19 4.49 -19.14
N SER A 136 -20.07 4.93 -20.04
CA SER A 136 -21.21 4.17 -20.54
C SER A 136 -20.96 3.43 -21.86
N ASN A 137 -19.70 3.38 -22.32
CA ASN A 137 -19.31 2.93 -23.67
C ASN A 137 -19.32 1.40 -23.85
N GLY A 138 -20.14 0.66 -23.11
CA GLY A 138 -20.33 -0.80 -23.25
C GLY A 138 -19.21 -1.67 -22.68
N GLY A 139 -18.17 -1.08 -22.08
CA GLY A 139 -17.13 -1.81 -21.33
C GLY A 139 -17.47 -1.99 -19.85
N SER A 140 -16.94 -3.02 -19.21
CA SER A 140 -17.10 -3.25 -17.76
C SER A 140 -16.01 -2.53 -16.98
N VAL A 141 -16.39 -1.59 -16.11
CA VAL A 141 -15.49 -0.92 -15.17
C VAL A 141 -14.98 -1.94 -14.15
N ARG A 142 -13.66 -2.02 -13.97
CA ARG A 142 -13.04 -2.87 -12.95
C ARG A 142 -13.25 -2.26 -11.56
N ARG A 143 -13.93 -3.00 -10.70
CA ARG A 143 -14.25 -2.60 -9.33
C ARG A 143 -13.56 -3.53 -8.34
N TYR A 144 -13.05 -2.94 -7.27
CA TYR A 144 -12.41 -3.63 -6.17
C TYR A 144 -13.21 -3.32 -4.91
N ILE A 145 -13.45 -4.33 -4.07
CA ILE A 145 -14.21 -4.14 -2.84
C ILE A 145 -13.25 -4.24 -1.65
N ALA A 146 -13.05 -3.14 -0.94
CA ALA A 146 -12.29 -3.12 0.30
C ALA A 146 -13.01 -3.98 1.35
N LYS A 147 -12.35 -5.01 1.87
CA LYS A 147 -12.90 -5.94 2.86
C LYS A 147 -12.39 -5.69 4.27
N GLU A 148 -11.17 -5.18 4.40
CA GLU A 148 -10.53 -4.99 5.68
C GLU A 148 -9.65 -3.73 5.67
N GLU A 149 -9.62 -3.02 6.80
CA GLU A 149 -8.69 -1.93 7.07
C GLU A 149 -7.71 -2.37 8.16
N LEU A 150 -6.41 -2.22 7.90
CA LEU A 150 -5.34 -2.53 8.86
C LEU A 150 -4.51 -1.28 9.13
N SER A 151 -4.06 -1.07 10.37
CA SER A 151 -2.98 -0.11 10.63
C SER A 151 -1.68 -0.61 10.00
N ALA A 152 -1.01 0.28 9.25
CA ALA A 152 0.26 -0.02 8.62
C ALA A 152 1.22 1.17 8.71
N VAL A 153 2.51 0.87 8.54
CA VAL A 153 3.58 1.85 8.42
C VAL A 153 3.79 2.24 6.96
N GLY A 154 3.66 1.29 6.04
CA GLY A 154 3.93 1.55 4.63
C GLY A 154 3.78 0.32 3.75
N ILE A 155 3.86 0.52 2.43
CA ILE A 155 4.08 -0.56 1.46
C ILE A 155 5.57 -0.56 1.11
N ARG A 156 6.18 -1.74 1.03
CA ARG A 156 7.60 -1.94 0.68
C ARG A 156 7.73 -3.05 -0.35
N VAL A 157 8.86 -3.08 -1.04
CA VAL A 157 9.22 -4.16 -1.96
C VAL A 157 10.44 -4.90 -1.43
N VAL A 158 10.40 -6.21 -1.50
CA VAL A 158 11.54 -7.07 -1.16
C VAL A 158 12.62 -6.90 -2.24
N ALA A 159 13.80 -6.37 -1.87
CA ALA A 159 14.86 -6.06 -2.84
C ALA A 159 15.69 -7.30 -3.24
N LYS A 160 15.77 -8.27 -2.32
CA LYS A 160 16.49 -9.54 -2.47
C LYS A 160 15.82 -10.57 -1.57
N ARG A 161 16.18 -11.85 -1.70
CA ARG A 161 15.65 -12.92 -0.85
C ARG A 161 15.65 -12.53 0.64
N ALA A 162 14.47 -12.42 1.24
CA ALA A 162 14.28 -11.97 2.61
C ALA A 162 13.76 -13.13 3.48
N ALA A 163 14.55 -13.56 4.46
CA ALA A 163 14.11 -14.63 5.35
C ALA A 163 13.00 -14.15 6.29
N LEU A 164 12.04 -15.03 6.58
CA LEU A 164 11.01 -14.76 7.59
C LEU A 164 11.49 -15.17 8.97
N TYR A 165 11.05 -14.44 10.00
CA TYR A 165 11.41 -14.65 11.40
C TYR A 165 10.16 -14.62 12.30
N ASP A 166 10.21 -15.39 13.38
CA ASP A 166 9.29 -15.30 14.52
C ASP A 166 9.92 -14.46 15.64
N LYS A 167 9.14 -13.56 16.24
CA LYS A 167 9.58 -12.82 17.44
C LYS A 167 9.25 -13.64 18.69
N LEU A 168 10.27 -13.92 19.50
CA LEU A 168 10.18 -14.64 20.77
C LEU A 168 10.79 -13.76 21.87
N GLY A 169 9.94 -13.00 22.57
CA GLY A 169 10.38 -11.96 23.49
C GLY A 169 11.18 -10.89 22.75
N ASP A 170 12.43 -10.68 23.17
CA ASP A 170 13.39 -9.74 22.55
C ASP A 170 14.21 -10.36 21.40
N SER A 171 14.02 -11.64 21.12
CA SER A 171 14.80 -12.39 20.12
C SER A 171 13.99 -12.70 18.86
N TYR A 172 14.71 -12.96 17.77
CA TYR A 172 14.15 -13.26 16.46
C TYR A 172 14.67 -14.61 15.97
N ARG A 173 13.76 -15.56 15.76
CA ARG A 173 14.10 -16.91 15.29
C ARG A 173 13.78 -17.04 13.81
N LYS A 174 14.80 -17.33 13.00
CA LYS A 174 14.67 -17.53 11.56
C LYS A 174 13.77 -18.73 11.24
N ARG A 175 12.82 -18.56 10.32
CA ARG A 175 12.00 -19.63 9.73
C ARG A 175 12.71 -20.28 8.55
N LYS A 176 12.20 -21.43 8.10
CA LYS A 176 12.63 -22.10 6.85
C LYS A 176 11.87 -21.58 5.62
N SER A 177 11.30 -20.39 5.70
CA SER A 177 10.58 -19.71 4.62
C SER A 177 11.15 -18.31 4.39
N TYR A 178 10.88 -17.77 3.21
CA TYR A 178 11.42 -16.49 2.77
C TYR A 178 10.49 -15.87 1.74
N LEU A 179 10.59 -14.55 1.58
CA LEU A 179 10.04 -13.80 0.47
C LEU A 179 11.12 -13.61 -0.61
N VAL A 180 10.70 -13.43 -1.86
CA VAL A 180 11.58 -13.28 -3.02
C VAL A 180 11.64 -11.83 -3.49
N ALA A 181 12.67 -11.50 -4.28
CA ALA A 181 12.83 -10.16 -4.83
C ALA A 181 11.61 -9.78 -5.69
N GLY A 182 11.10 -8.57 -5.49
CA GLY A 182 9.89 -8.07 -6.17
C GLY A 182 8.58 -8.39 -5.48
N ASP A 183 8.57 -9.13 -4.36
CA ASP A 183 7.37 -9.27 -3.54
C ASP A 183 7.02 -7.92 -2.90
N ALA A 184 5.84 -7.40 -3.23
CA ALA A 184 5.30 -6.23 -2.55
C ALA A 184 4.63 -6.66 -1.23
N VAL A 185 4.96 -5.96 -0.15
CA VAL A 185 4.47 -6.26 1.20
C VAL A 185 3.94 -5.01 1.89
N ALA A 186 2.93 -5.20 2.72
CA ALA A 186 2.54 -4.18 3.69
C ALA A 186 3.39 -4.36 4.96
N VAL A 187 4.08 -3.31 5.39
CA VAL A 187 4.73 -3.23 6.69
C VAL A 187 3.68 -2.81 7.71
N LEU A 188 3.32 -3.71 8.61
CA LEU A 188 2.31 -3.44 9.63
C LEU A 188 2.91 -2.77 10.86
N ARG A 189 4.14 -3.15 11.24
CA ARG A 189 4.86 -2.63 12.41
C ARG A 189 6.37 -2.72 12.19
N GLU A 190 7.14 -1.95 12.94
CA GLU A 190 8.60 -2.05 12.99
C GLU A 190 9.11 -2.31 14.40
N ASP A 191 10.25 -2.98 14.52
CA ASP A 191 10.98 -3.14 15.77
C ASP A 191 12.49 -3.30 15.51
N ARG A 192 13.29 -2.41 16.08
CA ARG A 192 14.76 -2.34 15.88
C ARG A 192 15.12 -2.42 14.39
N ARG A 193 15.72 -3.54 13.95
CA ARG A 193 16.15 -3.80 12.57
C ARG A 193 15.16 -4.62 11.75
N TYR A 194 14.01 -4.97 12.31
CA TYR A 194 13.01 -5.82 11.67
C TYR A 194 11.72 -5.06 11.37
N ALA A 195 11.02 -5.49 10.33
CA ALA A 195 9.68 -5.08 9.96
C ALA A 195 8.75 -6.29 10.01
N TYR A 196 7.59 -6.16 10.64
CA TYR A 196 6.54 -7.17 10.61
C TYR A 196 5.69 -6.92 9.36
N VAL A 197 5.75 -7.86 8.42
CA VAL A 197 5.16 -7.71 7.10
C VAL A 197 3.99 -8.65 6.87
N ARG A 198 3.09 -8.22 5.99
CA ARG A 198 2.00 -9.00 5.40
C ARG A 198 2.23 -9.05 3.90
N TYR A 199 2.49 -10.25 3.39
CA TYR A 199 2.51 -10.57 1.97
C TYR A 199 1.21 -11.28 1.60
N THR A 200 0.64 -10.95 0.45
CA THR A 200 -0.50 -11.67 -0.14
C THR A 200 -0.06 -12.17 -1.50
N ASN A 201 -0.19 -13.47 -1.75
CA ASN A 201 0.19 -14.02 -3.05
C ASN A 201 -0.67 -13.35 -4.15
N PRO A 202 -0.06 -12.57 -5.06
CA PRO A 202 -0.79 -11.82 -6.08
C PRO A 202 -1.31 -12.70 -7.21
N GLY A 203 -0.85 -13.94 -7.35
CA GLY A 203 -1.06 -14.73 -8.55
C GLY A 203 -2.49 -15.25 -8.67
N PRO A 204 -3.36 -14.68 -9.52
CA PRO A 204 -4.79 -15.02 -9.54
C PRO A 204 -5.06 -16.43 -10.08
N SER A 205 -4.08 -17.03 -10.77
CA SER A 205 -4.15 -18.38 -11.31
C SER A 205 -3.28 -19.39 -10.55
N ASP A 206 -2.56 -18.95 -9.52
CA ASP A 206 -1.81 -19.84 -8.66
C ASP A 206 -2.77 -20.60 -7.73
N SER A 207 -2.43 -21.85 -7.40
CA SER A 207 -3.26 -22.69 -6.51
C SER A 207 -3.42 -22.10 -5.09
N ASP A 208 -2.56 -21.15 -4.73
CA ASP A 208 -2.54 -20.44 -3.46
C ASP A 208 -2.76 -18.92 -3.63
N ALA A 209 -3.46 -18.50 -4.70
CA ALA A 209 -3.88 -17.12 -4.91
C ALA A 209 -4.50 -16.50 -3.64
N GLY A 210 -4.03 -15.33 -3.24
CA GLY A 210 -4.50 -14.64 -2.05
C GLY A 210 -4.06 -15.24 -0.72
N HIS A 211 -3.23 -16.29 -0.73
CA HIS A 211 -2.63 -16.80 0.50
C HIS A 211 -1.83 -15.68 1.20
N VAL A 212 -2.12 -15.48 2.49
CA VAL A 212 -1.49 -14.44 3.29
C VAL A 212 -0.35 -15.03 4.10
N THR A 213 0.85 -14.53 3.88
CA THR A 213 2.03 -14.85 4.69
C THR A 213 2.41 -13.65 5.55
N VAL A 214 2.55 -13.88 6.86
CA VAL A 214 3.01 -12.86 7.82
C VAL A 214 4.27 -13.31 8.53
N GLY A 215 5.14 -12.35 8.86
CA GLY A 215 6.35 -12.61 9.61
C GLY A 215 7.25 -11.39 9.72
N TRP A 216 8.29 -11.50 10.54
CA TRP A 216 9.31 -10.47 10.63
C TRP A 216 10.35 -10.66 9.53
N VAL A 217 10.81 -9.58 8.91
CA VAL A 217 11.91 -9.55 7.94
C VAL A 217 12.89 -8.46 8.32
N LEU A 218 14.11 -8.50 7.80
CA LEU A 218 15.09 -7.44 8.03
C LEU A 218 14.70 -6.21 7.20
N LYS A 219 14.76 -5.02 7.81
CA LYS A 219 14.43 -3.76 7.11
C LYS A 219 15.38 -3.48 5.95
N GLU A 220 16.62 -3.93 6.02
CA GLU A 220 17.63 -3.77 4.95
C GLU A 220 17.33 -4.61 3.69
N ASP A 221 16.43 -5.59 3.80
CA ASP A 221 15.96 -6.39 2.67
C ASP A 221 14.73 -5.76 1.98
N LEU A 222 14.20 -4.67 2.54
CA LEU A 222 13.04 -3.95 2.05
C LEU A 222 13.44 -2.59 1.48
N VAL A 223 12.77 -2.20 0.40
CA VAL A 223 12.91 -0.89 -0.25
C VAL A 223 11.56 -0.17 -0.25
N ASP A 224 11.59 1.14 -0.01
CA ASP A 224 10.44 2.01 -0.22
C ASP A 224 10.36 2.40 -1.71
N PRO A 225 9.28 2.00 -2.41
CA PRO A 225 9.14 2.31 -3.83
C PRO A 225 8.55 3.70 -4.09
N PHE A 226 8.11 4.42 -3.06
CA PHE A 226 7.47 5.73 -3.20
C PHE A 226 8.47 6.85 -2.92
N PRO A 227 8.24 8.07 -3.46
CA PRO A 227 9.09 9.21 -3.16
C PRO A 227 9.02 9.51 -1.66
N GLN A 228 10.20 9.71 -1.08
CA GLN A 228 10.32 10.19 0.29
C GLN A 228 9.93 11.67 0.35
N PRO A 229 9.35 12.13 1.47
CA PRO A 229 9.14 13.55 1.75
C PRO A 229 10.44 14.37 1.71
#